data_AF-G1SVY4-F1
#
_entry.id   AF-G1SVY4-F1
#
_cell.length_a   1.000
_cell.length_b   1.000
_cell.length_c   1.000
_cell.angle_alpha   90.00
_cell.angle_beta   90.00
_cell.angle_gamma   90.00
#
_symmetry.space_group_name_H-M   'P 1'
#
loop_
_entity.id
_entity.type
_entity.pdbx_description
1 polymer ?
#
loop_
_entity_poly.entity_id
_entity_poly.type
_entity_poly.pdbx_seq_one_letter_code
_entity_poly.pdbx_strand_id
1 'polypeptide(L)'
;MRPPSLRHFLLLASSLLLAGLSAAPQGFSPSLRSWSGAACRLSRAESERRCRAPGQPPGGALCHGRGRCDCGGCICHVTEPGTYFGPLCECHEWVCETYDGKTCAGHGKCDCGKCKCDVGWSGDACQFPSSCDLTKRKSNQMCKNSQDAICSNAGTCHCGRCKCDNSDGNGLVYGKFCECDDRECMDDETGEICGGHGKCYCGNCYCEAGWHGDKCEFQCDITPWESKRRCTSPDGKICSNRGHGQCNCGRCDCKAGWYGKKCEHLRSCPLSAEESIAKCRGSSDLPCSGRGKCECGKCTCYPPGDQRVYGKTCECDNRHCEDLDGVVCGGHGTCSCGRCVCETGWFGRLCQHPRKCNLTEEKSKSLCESADGELCSGKGSCHCGKCICSAEEWYISGEFCDCDDRDCDKHEGLICTGNGICNCGNCECWDGWNGNACEIWLGTEYP
;
A
#
# COMPACT_ATOMS: atom_id res chain seq x y z
N MET A 1 -7.78 -37.24 84.19
CA MET A 1 -8.78 -38.23 84.66
C MET A 1 -9.05 -39.24 83.53
N ARG A 2 -9.49 -40.47 83.86
CA ARG A 2 -9.58 -41.63 82.92
C ARG A 2 -10.96 -41.72 82.20
N PRO A 3 -11.16 -42.64 81.21
CA PRO A 3 -12.20 -42.56 80.16
C PRO A 3 -13.50 -43.34 80.55
N PRO A 4 -14.46 -43.73 79.65
CA PRO A 4 -14.33 -44.72 78.54
C PRO A 4 -14.99 -44.25 77.19
N SER A 5 -15.01 -44.91 76.02
CA SER A 5 -14.62 -46.26 75.50
C SER A 5 -15.70 -47.37 75.39
N LEU A 6 -15.99 -47.82 74.14
CA LEU A 6 -16.75 -49.06 73.73
C LEU A 6 -18.28 -49.07 74.05
N ARG A 7 -19.22 -49.78 73.38
CA ARG A 7 -19.32 -50.85 72.33
C ARG A 7 -20.62 -50.60 71.50
N HIS A 8 -20.75 -50.88 70.19
CA HIS A 8 -20.94 -52.18 69.49
C HIS A 8 -22.22 -52.97 69.87
N PHE A 9 -23.25 -53.04 68.99
CA PHE A 9 -23.74 -54.28 68.29
C PHE A 9 -25.16 -54.21 67.63
N LEU A 10 -25.31 -54.96 66.52
CA LEU A 10 -26.54 -55.52 65.86
C LEU A 10 -27.61 -54.52 65.34
N LEU A 11 -28.20 -54.55 64.12
CA LEU A 11 -28.49 -55.50 63.01
C LEU A 11 -30.01 -55.67 62.80
N LEU A 12 -30.42 -55.89 61.54
CA LEU A 12 -31.78 -56.15 61.00
C LEU A 12 -32.71 -54.93 60.82
N ALA A 13 -33.62 -54.87 59.83
CA ALA A 13 -33.66 -55.45 58.47
C ALA A 13 -34.82 -54.81 57.64
N SER A 14 -34.57 -54.55 56.35
CA SER A 14 -35.52 -54.59 55.20
C SER A 14 -36.91 -53.95 55.24
N SER A 15 -37.14 -52.93 54.38
CA SER A 15 -38.21 -52.79 53.33
C SER A 15 -38.45 -51.30 53.00
N LEU A 16 -38.16 -50.79 51.79
CA LEU A 16 -39.06 -50.68 50.61
C LEU A 16 -40.38 -49.93 50.92
N LEU A 17 -40.83 -48.85 50.25
CA LEU A 17 -40.39 -47.96 49.15
C LEU A 17 -40.96 -46.54 49.44
N LEU A 18 -40.42 -45.42 48.95
CA LEU A 18 -40.90 -44.75 47.71
C LEU A 18 -40.09 -43.48 47.40
N ALA A 19 -40.12 -43.08 46.12
CA ALA A 19 -39.27 -42.09 45.47
C ALA A 19 -39.25 -40.66 46.07
N GLY A 20 -38.07 -40.04 46.03
CA GLY A 20 -37.85 -38.60 46.13
C GLY A 20 -36.63 -38.20 45.30
N LEU A 21 -36.86 -37.54 44.15
CA LEU A 21 -35.81 -37.07 43.25
C LEU A 21 -35.10 -35.84 43.83
N SER A 22 -33.79 -35.91 44.02
CA SER A 22 -32.93 -34.75 44.15
C SER A 22 -31.54 -35.03 43.55
N ALA A 23 -31.22 -34.32 42.47
CA ALA A 23 -29.94 -34.43 41.80
C ALA A 23 -28.93 -33.49 42.46
N ALA A 24 -27.81 -34.04 42.95
CA ALA A 24 -26.61 -33.28 43.30
C ALA A 24 -25.51 -33.60 42.28
N PRO A 25 -24.76 -32.60 41.77
CA PRO A 25 -23.77 -32.83 40.73
C PRO A 25 -22.57 -33.61 41.27
N GLN A 26 -22.20 -34.69 40.61
CA GLN A 26 -21.04 -35.51 40.99
C GLN A 26 -19.75 -34.76 40.68
N GLY A 27 -18.83 -34.72 41.65
CA GLY A 27 -17.45 -34.32 41.40
C GLY A 27 -16.77 -35.32 40.48
N PHE A 28 -16.17 -34.85 39.39
CA PHE A 28 -15.47 -35.72 38.44
C PHE A 28 -14.11 -36.16 39.01
N SER A 29 -13.99 -37.43 39.36
CA SER A 29 -12.69 -38.06 39.67
C SER A 29 -11.85 -38.22 38.39
N PRO A 30 -10.52 -37.97 38.44
CA PRO A 30 -9.66 -38.08 37.28
C PRO A 30 -9.17 -39.52 37.09
N SER A 31 -9.87 -40.32 36.28
CA SER A 31 -9.35 -41.62 35.82
C SER A 31 -10.04 -42.11 34.54
N LEU A 32 -9.49 -41.70 33.40
CA LEU A 32 -9.64 -42.38 32.11
C LEU A 32 -8.41 -42.09 31.23
N ARG A 33 -7.22 -42.43 31.74
CA ARG A 33 -6.07 -42.69 30.85
C ARG A 33 -6.39 -43.94 30.06
N SER A 34 -7.04 -43.76 28.92
CA SER A 34 -7.19 -44.84 27.97
C SER A 34 -5.81 -45.19 27.40
N TRP A 35 -5.57 -46.49 27.32
CA TRP A 35 -4.46 -47.10 26.60
C TRP A 35 -4.32 -46.50 25.18
N SER A 36 -3.09 -46.35 24.72
CA SER A 36 -2.77 -46.08 23.32
C SER A 36 -3.44 -47.13 22.43
N GLY A 37 -4.56 -46.79 21.78
CA GLY A 37 -5.26 -47.68 20.83
C GLY A 37 -6.73 -48.00 21.10
N ALA A 38 -7.38 -47.50 22.16
CA ALA A 38 -8.83 -47.71 22.32
C ALA A 38 -9.65 -46.71 21.48
N ALA A 39 -10.73 -47.19 20.83
CA ALA A 39 -11.64 -46.34 20.07
C ALA A 39 -12.42 -45.37 20.97
N CYS A 40 -12.52 -44.11 20.55
CA CYS A 40 -13.25 -43.09 21.28
C CYS A 40 -14.75 -43.43 21.40
N ARG A 41 -15.32 -43.31 22.61
CA ARG A 41 -16.75 -43.56 22.89
C ARG A 41 -17.67 -42.35 22.67
N LEU A 42 -17.11 -41.16 22.43
CA LEU A 42 -17.88 -39.95 22.12
C LEU A 42 -18.12 -39.85 20.61
N SER A 43 -19.26 -39.30 20.20
CA SER A 43 -19.41 -38.88 18.80
C SER A 43 -18.43 -37.74 18.50
N ARG A 44 -18.07 -37.57 17.22
CA ARG A 44 -17.18 -36.49 16.77
C ARG A 44 -17.65 -35.11 17.27
N ALA A 45 -18.95 -34.81 17.12
CA ALA A 45 -19.54 -33.54 17.56
C ALA A 45 -19.59 -33.34 19.09
N GLU A 46 -19.50 -34.41 19.89
CA GLU A 46 -19.37 -34.33 21.36
C GLU A 46 -17.92 -34.16 21.80
N SER A 47 -17.00 -34.88 21.16
CA SER A 47 -15.55 -34.68 21.35
C SER A 47 -15.16 -33.23 21.02
N GLU A 48 -15.54 -32.73 19.84
CA GLU A 48 -15.27 -31.36 19.41
C GLU A 48 -15.95 -30.32 20.31
N ARG A 49 -17.14 -30.59 20.88
CA ARG A 49 -17.77 -29.70 21.87
C ARG A 49 -16.97 -29.58 23.17
N ARG A 50 -16.36 -30.67 23.65
CA ARG A 50 -15.57 -30.66 24.89
C ARG A 50 -14.20 -29.98 24.74
N CYS A 51 -13.65 -29.97 23.52
CA CYS A 51 -12.39 -29.31 23.17
C CYS A 51 -12.54 -27.84 22.71
N ARG A 52 -13.74 -27.26 22.78
CA ARG A 52 -14.05 -25.90 22.34
C ARG A 52 -14.09 -24.95 23.54
N ALA A 53 -13.54 -23.74 23.40
CA ALA A 53 -13.59 -22.75 24.46
C ALA A 53 -15.03 -22.20 24.63
N PRO A 54 -15.45 -21.85 25.86
CA PRO A 54 -16.74 -21.21 26.09
C PRO A 54 -16.90 -19.95 25.22
N GLY A 55 -18.06 -19.81 24.57
CA GLY A 55 -18.38 -18.65 23.72
C GLY A 55 -17.92 -18.73 22.26
N GLN A 56 -17.12 -19.73 21.84
CA GLN A 56 -16.74 -19.88 20.43
C GLN A 56 -17.90 -20.44 19.57
N PRO A 57 -18.10 -19.93 18.34
CA PRO A 57 -19.11 -20.46 17.42
C PRO A 57 -18.78 -21.89 16.96
N PRO A 58 -19.77 -22.67 16.48
CA PRO A 58 -19.54 -23.95 15.82
C PRO A 58 -18.54 -23.79 14.66
N GLY A 59 -17.51 -24.64 14.60
CA GLY A 59 -16.45 -24.56 13.58
C GLY A 59 -15.22 -23.73 13.96
N GLY A 60 -15.26 -22.91 15.03
CA GLY A 60 -14.07 -22.23 15.57
C GLY A 60 -12.98 -23.20 16.08
N ALA A 61 -11.77 -22.68 16.30
CA ALA A 61 -10.58 -23.47 16.64
C ALA A 61 -10.71 -24.27 17.96
N LEU A 62 -10.46 -25.57 17.89
CA LEU A 62 -10.38 -26.46 19.05
C LEU A 62 -9.06 -26.28 19.78
N CYS A 63 -9.04 -26.50 21.10
CA CYS A 63 -7.83 -26.44 21.92
C CYS A 63 -7.03 -25.13 21.71
N HIS A 64 -7.74 -24.00 21.59
CA HIS A 64 -7.21 -22.67 21.26
C HIS A 64 -6.30 -22.61 20.01
N GLY A 65 -6.42 -23.57 19.09
CA GLY A 65 -5.53 -23.72 17.93
C GLY A 65 -4.11 -24.19 18.26
N ARG A 66 -3.86 -24.58 19.52
CA ARG A 66 -2.54 -24.89 20.10
C ARG A 66 -2.39 -26.36 20.51
N GLY A 67 -3.35 -27.20 20.15
CA GLY A 67 -3.35 -28.62 20.42
C GLY A 67 -4.34 -29.39 19.54
N ARG A 68 -4.24 -30.72 19.56
CA ARG A 68 -5.21 -31.61 18.90
C ARG A 68 -6.27 -32.05 19.91
N CYS A 69 -7.53 -32.08 19.50
CA CYS A 69 -8.61 -32.69 20.29
C CYS A 69 -8.56 -34.22 20.13
N ASP A 70 -8.49 -34.96 21.24
CA ASP A 70 -8.54 -36.42 21.27
C ASP A 70 -9.58 -36.88 22.30
N CYS A 71 -10.66 -37.48 21.80
CA CYS A 71 -11.81 -37.97 22.57
C CYS A 71 -12.33 -37.01 23.67
N GLY A 72 -12.41 -35.71 23.36
CA GLY A 72 -12.92 -34.67 24.26
C GLY A 72 -11.91 -34.14 25.29
N GLY A 73 -10.63 -34.51 25.18
CA GLY A 73 -9.52 -33.85 25.87
C GLY A 73 -8.56 -33.20 24.87
N CYS A 74 -7.93 -32.09 25.25
CA CYS A 74 -6.92 -31.44 24.42
C CYS A 74 -5.52 -31.98 24.71
N ILE A 75 -4.80 -32.38 23.64
CA ILE A 75 -3.39 -32.74 23.67
C ILE A 75 -2.62 -31.56 23.06
N CYS A 76 -1.96 -30.80 23.92
CA CYS A 76 -1.28 -29.57 23.53
C CYS A 76 -0.01 -29.84 22.72
N HIS A 77 0.26 -28.98 21.75
CA HIS A 77 1.49 -29.05 20.98
C HIS A 77 2.66 -28.57 21.83
N VAL A 78 3.71 -29.39 21.86
CA VAL A 78 4.99 -29.09 22.50
C VAL A 78 5.95 -28.73 21.37
N THR A 79 6.01 -27.44 21.03
CA THR A 79 6.85 -26.92 19.95
C THR A 79 7.83 -25.92 20.55
N GLU A 80 9.11 -26.24 20.62
CA GLU A 80 10.08 -25.26 21.12
C GLU A 80 10.22 -24.06 20.15
N PRO A 81 10.23 -22.81 20.65
CA PRO A 81 10.12 -22.41 22.06
C PRO A 81 8.66 -22.13 22.47
N GLY A 82 8.00 -23.08 23.14
CA GLY A 82 6.68 -22.89 23.72
C GLY A 82 5.93 -24.18 24.08
N THR A 83 5.80 -24.46 25.38
CA THR A 83 5.01 -25.58 25.91
C THR A 83 3.62 -25.10 26.28
N TYR A 84 2.60 -25.45 25.48
CA TYR A 84 1.21 -25.15 25.82
C TYR A 84 0.65 -26.19 26.79
N PHE A 85 -0.15 -25.76 27.76
CA PHE A 85 -0.78 -26.62 28.78
C PHE A 85 -2.16 -26.07 29.20
N GLY A 86 -2.82 -26.75 30.14
CA GLY A 86 -4.21 -26.48 30.51
C GLY A 86 -5.20 -27.41 29.77
N PRO A 87 -6.44 -27.57 30.30
CA PRO A 87 -7.42 -28.52 29.77
C PRO A 87 -7.87 -28.24 28.33
N LEU A 88 -7.68 -27.01 27.84
CA LEU A 88 -7.96 -26.57 26.46
C LEU A 88 -6.73 -25.97 25.76
N CYS A 89 -5.51 -26.21 26.27
CA CYS A 89 -4.26 -25.62 25.78
C CYS A 89 -4.26 -24.08 25.80
N GLU A 90 -4.95 -23.50 26.78
CA GLU A 90 -5.09 -22.07 27.02
C GLU A 90 -3.87 -21.44 27.72
N CYS A 91 -3.10 -22.24 28.46
CA CYS A 91 -1.97 -21.76 29.27
C CYS A 91 -0.63 -21.88 28.53
N HIS A 92 0.28 -20.95 28.84
CA HIS A 92 1.67 -20.94 28.36
C HIS A 92 2.54 -20.18 29.36
N GLU A 93 3.76 -20.65 29.64
CA GLU A 93 4.63 -20.05 30.69
C GLU A 93 5.09 -18.62 30.38
N TRP A 94 5.11 -18.22 29.10
CA TRP A 94 5.54 -16.88 28.67
C TRP A 94 4.40 -15.83 28.66
N VAL A 95 3.21 -16.16 29.17
CA VAL A 95 2.05 -15.23 29.18
C VAL A 95 1.99 -14.37 30.45
N CYS A 96 2.70 -14.74 31.51
CA CYS A 96 2.69 -13.98 32.75
C CYS A 96 3.40 -12.63 32.62
N GLU A 97 2.85 -11.64 33.35
CA GLU A 97 3.36 -10.28 33.41
C GLU A 97 4.86 -10.18 33.66
N THR A 98 5.50 -9.22 32.99
CA THR A 98 6.95 -8.99 33.09
C THR A 98 7.23 -7.61 33.66
N TYR A 99 8.28 -7.52 34.47
CA TYR A 99 8.78 -6.24 34.99
C TYR A 99 10.29 -6.19 34.85
N ASP A 100 10.81 -5.08 34.31
CA ASP A 100 12.23 -4.86 34.04
C ASP A 100 12.90 -6.03 33.28
N GLY A 101 12.18 -6.59 32.30
CA GLY A 101 12.63 -7.71 31.47
C GLY A 101 12.56 -9.10 32.13
N LYS A 102 11.92 -9.24 33.30
CA LYS A 102 11.77 -10.53 34.01
C LYS A 102 10.32 -10.89 34.24
N THR A 103 9.93 -12.12 33.87
CA THR A 103 8.63 -12.72 34.21
C THR A 103 8.44 -12.74 35.73
N CYS A 104 7.29 -12.24 36.19
CA CYS A 104 6.96 -12.08 37.61
C CYS A 104 8.06 -11.37 38.42
N ALA A 105 8.77 -10.42 37.79
CA ALA A 105 9.91 -9.67 38.33
C ALA A 105 11.11 -10.53 38.84
N GLY A 106 11.05 -11.86 38.69
CA GLY A 106 11.92 -12.81 39.41
C GLY A 106 11.56 -13.01 40.88
N HIS A 107 10.35 -12.64 41.30
CA HIS A 107 9.83 -12.69 42.68
C HIS A 107 8.45 -13.38 42.75
N GLY A 108 8.22 -14.35 41.88
CA GLY A 108 7.02 -15.16 41.86
C GLY A 108 7.07 -16.23 40.77
N LYS A 109 6.14 -17.19 40.87
CA LYS A 109 5.96 -18.25 39.88
C LYS A 109 4.80 -17.93 38.94
N CYS A 110 5.04 -18.05 37.63
CA CYS A 110 3.98 -17.99 36.64
C CYS A 110 3.02 -19.19 36.78
N ASP A 111 1.72 -18.93 36.86
CA ASP A 111 0.66 -19.94 36.81
C ASP A 111 -0.43 -19.48 35.83
N CYS A 112 -0.45 -20.09 34.63
CA CYS A 112 -1.40 -19.82 33.55
C CYS A 112 -1.69 -18.32 33.32
N GLY A 113 -0.64 -17.53 33.04
CA GLY A 113 -0.76 -16.10 32.75
C GLY A 113 -0.90 -15.18 33.97
N LYS A 114 -0.92 -15.71 35.20
CA LYS A 114 -0.89 -14.90 36.43
C LYS A 114 0.33 -15.19 37.28
N CYS A 115 0.95 -14.16 37.83
CA CYS A 115 2.06 -14.32 38.75
C CYS A 115 1.58 -14.64 40.18
N LYS A 116 2.06 -15.75 40.74
CA LYS A 116 1.95 -16.05 42.17
C LYS A 116 3.19 -15.53 42.88
N CYS A 117 3.05 -14.41 43.58
CA CYS A 117 4.18 -13.73 44.20
C CYS A 117 4.73 -14.48 45.41
N ASP A 118 6.05 -14.40 45.57
CA ASP A 118 6.75 -14.88 46.75
C ASP A 118 6.37 -14.03 47.97
N VAL A 119 6.56 -14.59 49.17
CA VAL A 119 6.24 -13.90 50.43
C VAL A 119 7.01 -12.58 50.51
N GLY A 120 6.28 -11.49 50.73
CA GLY A 120 6.85 -10.14 50.75
C GLY A 120 6.81 -9.39 49.42
N TRP A 121 6.23 -9.96 48.35
CA TRP A 121 6.06 -9.31 47.04
C TRP A 121 4.60 -9.21 46.62
N SER A 122 4.26 -8.18 45.82
CA SER A 122 2.90 -7.87 45.39
C SER A 122 2.86 -7.11 44.06
N GLY A 123 1.66 -6.94 43.50
CA GLY A 123 1.42 -6.44 42.14
C GLY A 123 1.35 -7.56 41.11
N ASP A 124 0.77 -7.28 39.94
CA ASP A 124 0.43 -8.30 38.93
C ASP A 124 1.66 -8.97 38.32
N ALA A 125 2.81 -8.29 38.34
CA ALA A 125 4.13 -8.80 37.96
C ALA A 125 5.01 -9.10 39.19
N CYS A 126 4.47 -9.13 40.41
CA CYS A 126 5.23 -9.26 41.67
C CYS A 126 6.34 -8.22 41.86
N GLN A 127 6.14 -7.03 41.29
CA GLN A 127 7.15 -5.99 41.21
C GLN A 127 7.33 -5.20 42.52
N PHE A 128 6.32 -5.14 43.39
CA PHE A 128 6.35 -4.27 44.58
C PHE A 128 6.74 -5.06 45.84
N PRO A 129 7.82 -4.67 46.56
CA PRO A 129 8.13 -5.24 47.86
C PRO A 129 7.19 -4.70 48.93
N SER A 130 6.77 -5.56 49.85
CA SER A 130 5.82 -5.26 50.94
C SER A 130 6.45 -4.46 52.08
N SER A 131 7.78 -4.54 52.22
CA SER A 131 8.60 -3.72 53.12
C SER A 131 9.57 -2.88 52.31
N CYS A 132 9.85 -1.65 52.76
CA CYS A 132 10.77 -0.76 52.06
C CYS A 132 11.84 -0.18 52.99
N ASP A 133 13.08 -0.62 52.78
CA ASP A 133 14.26 -0.14 53.53
C ASP A 133 14.89 1.13 52.92
N LEU A 134 14.27 1.70 51.88
CA LEU A 134 14.72 2.91 51.21
C LEU A 134 14.09 4.16 51.83
N THR A 135 14.90 5.20 52.05
CA THR A 135 14.35 6.52 52.39
C THR A 135 13.57 7.09 51.21
N LYS A 136 12.53 7.89 51.48
CA LYS A 136 11.70 8.54 50.44
C LYS A 136 12.52 9.27 49.38
N ARG A 137 13.65 9.89 49.77
CA ARG A 137 14.58 10.56 48.84
C ARG A 137 15.28 9.58 47.90
N LYS A 138 15.81 8.46 48.41
CA LYS A 138 16.46 7.41 47.59
C LYS A 138 15.44 6.70 46.69
N SER A 139 14.27 6.36 47.24
CA SER A 139 13.15 5.79 46.47
C SER A 139 12.79 6.70 45.29
N ASN A 140 12.52 7.99 45.54
CA ASN A 140 12.15 8.94 44.49
C ASN A 140 13.24 9.13 43.43
N GLN A 141 14.53 9.06 43.78
CA GLN A 141 15.63 9.12 42.81
C GLN A 141 15.60 7.95 41.81
N MET A 142 15.16 6.76 42.22
CA MET A 142 15.03 5.59 41.34
C MET A 142 13.78 5.62 40.45
N CYS A 143 12.80 6.46 40.79
CA CYS A 143 11.55 6.67 40.06
C CYS A 143 11.59 7.87 39.10
N LYS A 144 12.73 8.53 38.93
CA LYS A 144 12.88 9.68 38.03
C LYS A 144 13.17 9.23 36.59
N ASN A 145 12.45 9.82 35.64
CA ASN A 145 12.73 9.67 34.21
C ASN A 145 13.81 10.68 33.75
N SER A 146 14.13 10.69 32.44
CA SER A 146 15.12 11.59 31.83
C SER A 146 14.77 13.09 31.86
N GLN A 147 13.51 13.42 32.17
CA GLN A 147 12.99 14.79 32.30
C GLN A 147 12.89 15.21 33.78
N ASP A 148 13.57 14.49 34.69
CA ASP A 148 13.55 14.68 36.14
C ASP A 148 12.18 14.47 36.83
N ALA A 149 11.15 14.07 36.06
CA ALA A 149 9.81 13.80 36.54
C ALA A 149 9.74 12.43 37.25
N ILE A 150 9.06 12.38 38.39
CA ILE A 150 8.86 11.15 39.16
C ILE A 150 7.62 10.45 38.60
N CYS A 151 7.79 9.22 38.11
CA CYS A 151 6.71 8.43 37.52
C CYS A 151 5.89 9.20 36.46
N SER A 152 6.57 10.04 35.66
CA SER A 152 6.01 10.89 34.60
C SER A 152 4.81 11.75 35.02
N ASN A 153 4.65 11.98 36.34
CA ASN A 153 3.48 12.60 36.98
C ASN A 153 2.14 11.83 36.79
N ALA A 154 2.18 10.58 36.32
CA ALA A 154 1.04 9.69 36.09
C ALA A 154 1.04 8.45 37.02
N GLY A 155 1.67 8.60 38.20
CA GLY A 155 1.80 7.52 39.17
C GLY A 155 2.53 7.91 40.45
N THR A 156 2.52 7.00 41.41
CA THR A 156 3.17 7.15 42.72
C THR A 156 4.41 6.26 42.85
N CYS A 157 5.50 6.82 43.38
CA CYS A 157 6.74 6.06 43.60
C CYS A 157 6.66 5.23 44.89
N HIS A 158 6.71 3.91 44.76
CA HIS A 158 6.72 2.95 45.86
C HIS A 158 8.01 2.11 45.86
N CYS A 159 8.90 2.38 46.81
CA CYS A 159 10.18 1.69 47.00
C CYS A 159 11.04 1.58 45.72
N GLY A 160 11.27 2.71 45.07
CA GLY A 160 12.09 2.83 43.86
C GLY A 160 11.45 2.26 42.59
N ARG A 161 10.14 2.00 42.59
CA ARG A 161 9.35 1.60 41.42
C ARG A 161 8.09 2.44 41.31
N CYS A 162 7.66 2.74 40.10
CA CYS A 162 6.43 3.48 39.87
C CYS A 162 5.21 2.56 39.89
N LYS A 163 4.17 2.99 40.61
CA LYS A 163 2.82 2.44 40.56
C LYS A 163 1.96 3.44 39.80
N CYS A 164 1.53 3.07 38.60
CA CYS A 164 0.80 3.96 37.70
C CYS A 164 -0.65 4.13 38.13
N ASP A 165 -1.16 5.34 37.97
CA ASP A 165 -2.50 5.70 38.43
C ASP A 165 -3.54 5.34 37.37
N ASN A 166 -4.10 4.14 37.53
CA ASN A 166 -5.20 3.61 36.71
C ASN A 166 -6.54 3.79 37.46
N SER A 167 -7.03 5.03 37.52
CA SER A 167 -8.26 5.42 38.24
C SER A 167 -9.50 4.62 37.83
N ASP A 168 -9.55 4.20 36.57
CA ASP A 168 -10.72 3.59 35.95
C ASP A 168 -10.61 2.06 35.85
N GLY A 169 -9.53 1.47 36.41
CA GLY A 169 -9.28 0.03 36.42
C GLY A 169 -8.95 -0.62 35.07
N ASN A 170 -8.84 0.19 34.01
CA ASN A 170 -8.61 -0.22 32.62
C ASN A 170 -7.13 -0.46 32.26
N GLY A 171 -6.18 -0.08 33.12
CA GLY A 171 -4.76 -0.39 32.95
C GLY A 171 -4.04 0.42 31.86
N LEU A 172 -4.63 1.52 31.37
CA LEU A 172 -4.13 2.29 30.23
C LEU A 172 -2.83 3.06 30.50
N VAL A 173 -2.51 3.34 31.77
CA VAL A 173 -1.22 3.92 32.16
C VAL A 173 -0.25 2.84 32.60
N TYR A 174 0.86 2.72 31.88
CA TYR A 174 1.90 1.72 32.16
C TYR A 174 3.30 2.20 31.76
N GLY A 175 4.29 1.32 31.89
CA GLY A 175 5.71 1.64 31.68
C GLY A 175 6.50 1.65 32.99
N LYS A 176 7.83 1.77 32.91
CA LYS A 176 8.72 1.72 34.10
C LYS A 176 8.55 2.94 35.00
N PHE A 177 8.23 4.07 34.37
CA PHE A 177 8.02 5.40 34.92
C PHE A 177 6.62 5.93 34.57
N CYS A 178 5.64 5.08 34.26
CA CYS A 178 4.28 5.48 33.86
C CYS A 178 4.26 6.44 32.66
N GLU A 179 5.16 6.19 31.71
CA GLU A 179 5.43 7.01 30.52
C GLU A 179 4.49 6.74 29.34
N CYS A 180 3.71 5.66 29.39
CA CYS A 180 2.75 5.29 28.35
C CYS A 180 1.33 5.49 28.85
N ASP A 181 0.50 6.15 28.03
CA ASP A 181 -0.94 6.35 28.26
C ASP A 181 -1.73 5.97 27.00
N ASP A 182 -2.34 4.79 27.02
CA ASP A 182 -3.10 4.26 25.89
C ASP A 182 -4.48 4.92 25.72
N ARG A 183 -4.86 5.89 26.56
CA ARG A 183 -6.04 6.75 26.32
C ARG A 183 -5.89 7.58 25.05
N GLU A 184 -4.67 7.90 24.61
CA GLU A 184 -4.41 8.60 23.35
C GLU A 184 -4.89 7.79 22.12
N CYS A 185 -4.96 6.47 22.23
CA CYS A 185 -5.45 5.56 21.20
C CYS A 185 -6.98 5.36 21.21
N MET A 186 -7.70 5.94 22.18
CA MET A 186 -9.16 5.78 22.27
C MET A 186 -9.83 6.60 21.16
N ASP A 187 -10.72 5.96 20.41
CA ASP A 187 -11.53 6.63 19.41
C ASP A 187 -12.71 7.38 20.05
N ASP A 188 -12.96 8.61 19.57
CA ASP A 188 -13.90 9.53 20.22
C ASP A 188 -15.36 9.29 19.80
N GLU A 189 -15.59 8.58 18.68
CA GLU A 189 -16.94 8.26 18.19
C GLU A 189 -17.41 6.90 18.72
N THR A 190 -16.51 5.90 18.77
CA THR A 190 -16.81 4.52 19.20
C THR A 190 -16.51 4.27 20.68
N GLY A 191 -15.58 5.02 21.28
CA GLY A 191 -15.07 4.76 22.63
C GLY A 191 -14.11 3.56 22.72
N GLU A 192 -13.74 2.95 21.59
CA GLU A 192 -12.87 1.77 21.54
C GLU A 192 -11.39 2.14 21.31
N ILE A 193 -10.48 1.35 21.87
CA ILE A 193 -9.04 1.54 21.65
C ILE A 193 -8.71 1.07 20.23
N CYS A 194 -8.10 1.94 19.42
CA CYS A 194 -7.81 1.67 18.02
C CYS A 194 -9.03 1.16 17.25
N GLY A 195 -10.20 1.75 17.51
CA GLY A 195 -11.46 1.45 16.80
C GLY A 195 -11.89 -0.02 16.86
N GLY A 196 -11.44 -0.78 17.85
CA GLY A 196 -11.69 -2.23 17.96
C GLY A 196 -10.85 -3.09 17.00
N HIS A 197 -9.98 -2.49 16.20
CA HIS A 197 -9.29 -3.11 15.06
C HIS A 197 -7.77 -2.95 15.10
N GLY A 198 -7.21 -2.81 16.30
CA GLY A 198 -5.77 -2.72 16.52
C GLY A 198 -5.38 -2.90 17.97
N LYS A 199 -4.08 -2.75 18.24
CA LYS A 199 -3.53 -2.70 19.59
C LYS A 199 -2.80 -1.38 19.80
N CYS A 200 -3.12 -0.67 20.86
CA CYS A 200 -2.31 0.46 21.27
C CYS A 200 -1.00 -0.05 21.88
N TYR A 201 0.07 0.68 21.63
CA TYR A 201 1.33 0.58 22.36
C TYR A 201 1.85 1.99 22.59
N CYS A 202 1.68 2.52 23.80
CA CYS A 202 2.24 3.80 24.22
C CYS A 202 1.74 4.95 23.32
N GLY A 203 0.41 5.11 23.25
CA GLY A 203 -0.26 6.16 22.45
C GLY A 203 -0.20 5.97 20.93
N ASN A 204 0.28 4.82 20.43
CA ASN A 204 0.34 4.52 18.99
C ASN A 204 -0.46 3.27 18.65
N CYS A 205 -1.39 3.36 17.69
CA CYS A 205 -2.17 2.21 17.24
C CYS A 205 -1.44 1.36 16.19
N TYR A 206 -1.42 0.04 16.44
CA TYR A 206 -0.90 -0.97 15.53
C TYR A 206 -2.09 -1.79 15.02
N CYS A 207 -2.54 -1.46 13.81
CA CYS A 207 -3.76 -2.00 13.24
C CYS A 207 -3.64 -3.46 12.81
N GLU A 208 -4.78 -4.16 12.84
CA GLU A 208 -4.91 -5.49 12.24
C GLU A 208 -4.80 -5.43 10.71
N ALA A 209 -4.59 -6.59 10.08
CA ALA A 209 -4.41 -6.65 8.62
C ALA A 209 -5.68 -6.20 7.88
N GLY A 210 -5.54 -5.19 7.02
CA GLY A 210 -6.66 -4.55 6.31
C GLY A 210 -7.30 -3.38 7.06
N TRP A 211 -6.77 -2.98 8.22
CA TRP A 211 -7.20 -1.79 8.96
C TRP A 211 -6.12 -0.70 8.96
N HIS A 212 -6.55 0.55 8.89
CA HIS A 212 -5.73 1.72 8.61
C HIS A 212 -6.33 2.97 9.28
N GLY A 213 -5.54 4.04 9.35
CA GLY A 213 -5.88 5.26 10.10
C GLY A 213 -5.00 5.40 11.34
N ASP A 214 -5.05 6.56 11.99
CA ASP A 214 -4.26 6.82 13.19
C ASP A 214 -4.88 6.11 14.42
N LYS A 215 -6.18 5.76 14.34
CA LYS A 215 -6.93 4.96 15.33
C LYS A 215 -7.51 3.68 14.71
N CYS A 216 -6.95 3.20 13.58
CA CYS A 216 -7.40 1.99 12.85
C CYS A 216 -8.87 1.98 12.39
N GLU A 217 -9.44 3.16 12.15
CA GLU A 217 -10.84 3.41 11.84
C GLU A 217 -11.27 3.05 10.39
N PHE A 218 -10.32 2.78 9.48
CA PHE A 218 -10.58 2.52 8.05
C PHE A 218 -10.24 1.09 7.62
N GLN A 219 -11.24 0.35 7.14
CA GLN A 219 -11.02 -0.94 6.47
C GLN A 219 -10.63 -0.72 4.99
N CYS A 220 -9.52 -1.31 4.54
CA CYS A 220 -9.06 -1.26 3.15
C CYS A 220 -8.64 -2.64 2.61
N ASP A 221 -9.02 -2.95 1.37
CA ASP A 221 -8.61 -4.17 0.64
C ASP A 221 -7.15 -4.13 0.11
N ILE A 222 -6.37 -3.10 0.46
CA ILE A 222 -5.03 -2.85 -0.12
C ILE A 222 -3.99 -2.56 0.96
N THR A 223 -2.74 -2.93 0.69
CA THR A 223 -1.66 -2.80 1.70
C THR A 223 -1.32 -1.33 2.02
N PRO A 224 -0.74 -1.03 3.20
CA PRO A 224 -0.34 0.35 3.56
C PRO A 224 0.63 0.97 2.54
N TRP A 225 1.53 0.17 1.98
CA TRP A 225 2.46 0.60 0.92
C TRP A 225 1.73 0.95 -0.38
N GLU A 226 0.75 0.14 -0.80
CA GLU A 226 -0.05 0.44 -1.99
C GLU A 226 -0.96 1.65 -1.79
N SER A 227 -1.58 1.80 -0.62
CA SER A 227 -2.35 2.99 -0.26
C SER A 227 -1.49 4.25 -0.39
N LYS A 228 -0.31 4.25 0.24
CA LYS A 228 0.68 5.35 0.12
C LYS A 228 1.08 5.59 -1.33
N ARG A 229 1.49 4.55 -2.08
CA ARG A 229 1.88 4.63 -3.49
C ARG A 229 0.77 5.21 -4.37
N ARG A 230 -0.48 4.81 -4.15
CA ARG A 230 -1.66 5.30 -4.90
C ARG A 230 -2.01 6.74 -4.55
N CYS A 231 -1.62 7.28 -3.38
CA CYS A 231 -1.85 8.69 -3.01
C CYS A 231 -0.66 9.62 -3.27
N THR A 232 0.53 9.10 -3.53
CA THR A 232 1.73 9.90 -3.85
C THR A 232 1.68 10.44 -5.28
N SER A 233 1.83 11.75 -5.42
CA SER A 233 2.02 12.46 -6.69
C SER A 233 3.47 12.32 -7.21
N PRO A 234 3.75 12.61 -8.51
CA PRO A 234 5.10 12.49 -9.08
C PRO A 234 6.18 13.32 -8.39
N ASP A 235 5.80 14.41 -7.73
CA ASP A 235 6.65 15.26 -6.89
C ASP A 235 6.85 14.73 -5.45
N GLY A 236 6.49 13.47 -5.19
CA GLY A 236 6.69 12.77 -3.92
C GLY A 236 5.68 13.12 -2.82
N LYS A 237 4.73 14.03 -3.08
CA LYS A 237 3.77 14.49 -2.07
C LYS A 237 2.52 13.61 -2.03
N ILE A 238 2.09 13.23 -0.83
CA ILE A 238 0.82 12.52 -0.61
C ILE A 238 -0.32 13.55 -0.67
N CYS A 239 -1.31 13.31 -1.53
CA CYS A 239 -2.48 14.18 -1.73
C CYS A 239 -2.16 15.69 -1.80
N SER A 240 -1.11 16.03 -2.56
CA SER A 240 -0.62 17.41 -2.76
C SER A 240 -0.24 18.17 -1.49
N ASN A 241 0.22 17.43 -0.46
CA ASN A 241 0.65 17.89 0.87
C ASN A 241 -0.48 17.92 1.92
N ARG A 242 -0.09 17.84 3.21
CA ARG A 242 -0.96 17.65 4.40
C ARG A 242 -2.05 18.74 4.59
N GLY A 243 -2.03 19.80 3.78
CA GLY A 243 -3.04 20.87 3.74
C GLY A 243 -4.19 20.65 2.76
N HIS A 244 -4.06 19.81 1.72
CA HIS A 244 -5.04 19.76 0.60
C HIS A 244 -6.00 18.57 0.66
N GLY A 245 -5.61 17.46 1.32
CA GLY A 245 -6.46 16.28 1.52
C GLY A 245 -5.82 15.22 2.42
N GLN A 246 -6.60 14.19 2.77
CA GLN A 246 -6.13 12.97 3.45
C GLN A 246 -6.10 11.79 2.46
N CYS A 247 -5.24 10.80 2.73
CA CYS A 247 -5.14 9.58 1.93
C CYS A 247 -5.83 8.42 2.64
N ASN A 248 -6.97 7.98 2.11
CA ASN A 248 -7.78 6.90 2.65
C ASN A 248 -7.84 5.78 1.61
N CYS A 249 -7.35 4.58 1.94
CA CYS A 249 -7.31 3.41 1.04
C CYS A 249 -6.80 3.69 -0.40
N GLY A 250 -5.76 4.51 -0.56
CA GLY A 250 -5.20 4.85 -1.88
C GLY A 250 -6.01 5.89 -2.69
N ARG A 251 -7.08 6.44 -2.12
CA ARG A 251 -7.84 7.57 -2.62
C ARG A 251 -7.49 8.82 -1.80
N CYS A 252 -7.47 9.98 -2.45
CA CYS A 252 -7.34 11.25 -1.74
C CYS A 252 -8.71 11.88 -1.53
N ASP A 253 -9.07 12.11 -0.26
CA ASP A 253 -10.26 12.86 0.12
C ASP A 253 -9.85 14.31 0.35
N CYS A 254 -10.25 15.16 -0.59
CA CYS A 254 -9.79 16.54 -0.69
C CYS A 254 -10.59 17.49 0.20
N LYS A 255 -9.89 18.40 0.87
CA LYS A 255 -10.52 19.43 1.69
C LYS A 255 -11.31 20.43 0.83
N ALA A 256 -12.29 21.08 1.43
CA ALA A 256 -13.13 22.08 0.75
C ALA A 256 -12.25 23.12 0.02
N GLY A 257 -12.41 23.21 -1.29
CA GLY A 257 -11.55 24.03 -2.15
C GLY A 257 -10.56 23.24 -3.01
N TRP A 258 -10.34 21.94 -2.78
CA TRP A 258 -9.37 21.11 -3.52
C TRP A 258 -10.00 19.90 -4.24
N TYR A 259 -9.48 19.56 -5.41
CA TYR A 259 -10.02 18.60 -6.39
C TYR A 259 -8.91 17.86 -7.14
N GLY A 260 -9.27 16.81 -7.87
CA GLY A 260 -8.35 15.94 -8.61
C GLY A 260 -8.03 14.63 -7.85
N LYS A 261 -7.34 13.69 -8.50
CA LYS A 261 -7.07 12.35 -7.91
C LYS A 261 -6.06 12.41 -6.76
N LYS A 262 -5.39 13.54 -6.58
CA LYS A 262 -4.33 13.83 -5.60
C LYS A 262 -4.54 15.20 -4.93
N CYS A 263 -5.73 15.79 -5.00
CA CYS A 263 -6.02 17.14 -4.49
C CYS A 263 -5.11 18.24 -5.08
N GLU A 264 -4.76 18.08 -6.35
CA GLU A 264 -3.81 18.89 -7.13
C GLU A 264 -4.44 20.13 -7.80
N HIS A 265 -5.77 20.26 -7.76
CA HIS A 265 -6.54 21.34 -8.38
C HIS A 265 -7.38 22.13 -7.36
N LEU A 266 -7.66 23.41 -7.64
CA LEU A 266 -8.57 24.22 -6.83
C LEU A 266 -10.01 24.14 -7.38
N ARG A 267 -11.02 24.21 -6.51
CA ARG A 267 -12.46 23.90 -6.77
C ARG A 267 -13.15 24.72 -7.85
N SER A 268 -12.60 25.88 -8.18
CA SER A 268 -12.98 26.67 -9.34
C SER A 268 -11.69 27.18 -9.97
N CYS A 269 -11.67 27.27 -11.30
CA CYS A 269 -10.57 27.97 -11.94
C CYS A 269 -10.55 29.42 -11.42
N PRO A 270 -9.43 29.92 -10.89
CA PRO A 270 -9.33 31.31 -10.42
C PRO A 270 -9.23 32.30 -11.59
N LEU A 271 -9.29 31.80 -12.83
CA LEU A 271 -9.22 32.55 -14.07
C LEU A 271 -10.59 32.59 -14.72
N SER A 272 -10.92 33.69 -15.39
CA SER A 272 -12.06 33.72 -16.31
C SER A 272 -11.86 32.76 -17.49
N ALA A 273 -12.91 32.50 -18.26
CA ALA A 273 -12.80 31.67 -19.47
C ALA A 273 -11.80 32.29 -20.47
N GLU A 274 -11.82 33.60 -20.60
CA GLU A 274 -10.93 34.40 -21.46
C GLU A 274 -9.48 34.32 -20.98
N GLU A 275 -9.24 34.48 -19.67
CA GLU A 275 -7.90 34.36 -19.07
C GLU A 275 -7.33 32.93 -19.18
N SER A 276 -8.19 31.92 -19.04
CA SER A 276 -7.83 30.51 -19.26
C SER A 276 -7.39 30.29 -20.72
N ILE A 277 -8.18 30.74 -21.69
CA ILE A 277 -7.86 30.65 -23.12
C ILE A 277 -6.58 31.42 -23.45
N ALA A 278 -6.40 32.63 -22.90
CA ALA A 278 -5.21 33.45 -23.11
C ALA A 278 -3.93 32.74 -22.65
N LYS A 279 -3.95 32.05 -21.50
CA LYS A 279 -2.81 31.24 -21.04
C LYS A 279 -2.55 30.01 -21.91
N CYS A 280 -3.61 29.38 -22.43
CA CYS A 280 -3.47 28.21 -23.30
C CYS A 280 -2.98 28.54 -24.73
N ARG A 281 -3.10 29.79 -25.20
CA ARG A 281 -2.64 30.20 -26.54
C ARG A 281 -1.11 30.19 -26.67
N GLY A 282 -0.41 30.66 -25.65
CA GLY A 282 1.06 30.78 -25.68
C GLY A 282 1.53 31.68 -26.83
N SER A 283 2.30 31.11 -27.76
CA SER A 283 2.78 31.76 -28.99
C SER A 283 1.94 31.45 -30.23
N SER A 284 0.76 30.85 -30.08
CA SER A 284 -0.14 30.46 -31.18
C SER A 284 -1.52 31.10 -31.04
N ASP A 285 -2.20 31.35 -32.17
CA ASP A 285 -3.53 31.99 -32.18
C ASP A 285 -4.63 31.07 -31.61
N LEU A 286 -4.42 29.75 -31.66
CA LEU A 286 -5.32 28.72 -31.15
C LEU A 286 -4.92 28.28 -29.73
N PRO A 287 -5.88 28.07 -28.81
CA PRO A 287 -5.57 27.49 -27.51
C PRO A 287 -4.98 26.08 -27.69
N CYS A 288 -3.93 25.78 -26.95
CA CYS A 288 -3.19 24.52 -27.01
C CYS A 288 -2.71 24.15 -28.42
N SER A 289 -2.36 25.15 -29.23
CA SER A 289 -1.93 24.99 -30.64
C SER A 289 -2.92 24.20 -31.51
N GLY A 290 -4.20 24.12 -31.11
CA GLY A 290 -5.22 23.27 -31.74
C GLY A 290 -5.06 21.76 -31.48
N ARG A 291 -4.04 21.34 -30.72
CA ARG A 291 -3.62 19.95 -30.50
C ARG A 291 -3.94 19.42 -29.10
N GLY A 292 -4.85 20.06 -28.38
CA GLY A 292 -5.20 19.68 -27.02
C GLY A 292 -6.38 20.44 -26.44
N LYS A 293 -6.89 19.95 -25.31
CA LYS A 293 -7.94 20.60 -24.53
C LYS A 293 -7.35 21.64 -23.59
N CYS A 294 -7.88 22.86 -23.61
CA CYS A 294 -7.55 23.89 -22.61
C CYS A 294 -8.49 23.78 -21.40
N GLU A 295 -7.94 23.54 -20.22
CA GLU A 295 -8.69 23.53 -18.95
C GLU A 295 -7.93 24.35 -17.90
N CYS A 296 -8.51 25.47 -17.49
CA CYS A 296 -7.95 26.40 -16.50
C CYS A 296 -6.51 26.89 -16.78
N GLY A 297 -6.25 27.32 -18.01
CA GLY A 297 -4.92 27.80 -18.43
C GLY A 297 -3.84 26.71 -18.51
N LYS A 298 -4.24 25.43 -18.50
CA LYS A 298 -3.37 24.27 -18.73
C LYS A 298 -3.89 23.49 -19.94
N CYS A 299 -2.96 23.01 -20.76
CA CYS A 299 -3.27 22.15 -21.91
C CYS A 299 -3.13 20.66 -21.59
N THR A 300 -4.07 19.87 -22.09
CA THR A 300 -4.01 18.41 -22.14
C THR A 300 -3.93 18.01 -23.62
N CYS A 301 -2.77 17.54 -24.07
CA CYS A 301 -2.52 17.25 -25.49
C CYS A 301 -3.27 15.99 -25.94
N TYR A 302 -3.60 15.96 -27.23
CA TYR A 302 -4.30 14.86 -27.87
C TYR A 302 -3.35 14.00 -28.72
N PRO A 303 -3.56 12.67 -28.80
CA PRO A 303 -4.54 11.91 -28.03
C PRO A 303 -4.14 11.77 -26.55
N PRO A 304 -5.10 11.79 -25.60
CA PRO A 304 -4.79 11.89 -24.18
C PRO A 304 -4.15 10.60 -23.65
N GLY A 305 -2.90 10.69 -23.22
CA GLY A 305 -2.08 9.55 -22.78
C GLY A 305 -0.92 9.24 -23.73
N ASP A 306 -0.92 9.80 -24.94
CA ASP A 306 0.22 9.80 -25.86
C ASP A 306 1.26 10.83 -25.40
N GLN A 307 2.55 10.47 -25.47
CA GLN A 307 3.67 11.34 -25.09
C GLN A 307 4.32 12.04 -26.30
N ARG A 308 3.89 11.72 -27.53
CA ARG A 308 4.46 12.28 -28.77
C ARG A 308 4.12 13.75 -28.97
N VAL A 309 2.95 14.21 -28.50
CA VAL A 309 2.56 15.63 -28.48
C VAL A 309 2.70 16.18 -27.06
N TYR A 310 3.53 17.20 -26.89
CA TYR A 310 3.95 17.73 -25.59
C TYR A 310 4.29 19.22 -25.66
N GLY A 311 4.74 19.78 -24.54
CA GLY A 311 4.90 21.22 -24.36
C GLY A 311 3.84 21.81 -23.42
N LYS A 312 3.97 23.08 -23.06
CA LYS A 312 3.01 23.73 -22.12
C LYS A 312 1.67 24.06 -22.78
N THR A 313 1.70 24.20 -24.09
CA THR A 313 0.63 24.59 -25.00
C THR A 313 0.49 23.60 -26.16
N CYS A 314 0.98 22.37 -26.00
CA CYS A 314 0.99 21.31 -27.04
C CYS A 314 1.69 21.73 -28.35
N GLU A 315 2.69 22.60 -28.21
CA GLU A 315 3.47 23.20 -29.30
C GLU A 315 4.47 22.23 -29.97
N CYS A 316 4.83 21.14 -29.29
CA CYS A 316 5.82 20.18 -29.77
C CYS A 316 5.19 18.84 -30.15
N ASP A 317 5.69 18.24 -31.23
CA ASP A 317 5.22 16.97 -31.77
C ASP A 317 6.40 16.16 -32.34
N ASN A 318 6.65 14.99 -31.76
CA ASN A 318 7.76 14.12 -32.15
C ASN A 318 7.45 13.22 -33.35
N ARG A 319 6.23 13.18 -33.87
CA ARG A 319 5.89 12.36 -35.05
C ARG A 319 6.71 12.73 -36.29
N HIS A 320 7.18 13.98 -36.38
CA HIS A 320 8.06 14.46 -37.46
C HIS A 320 9.53 14.03 -37.31
N CYS A 321 9.88 13.36 -36.21
CA CYS A 321 11.19 12.77 -35.94
C CYS A 321 11.18 11.24 -36.04
N GLU A 322 10.02 10.59 -36.18
CA GLU A 322 9.92 9.15 -36.41
C GLU A 322 10.13 8.86 -37.92
N ASP A 323 10.86 7.80 -38.25
CA ASP A 323 10.90 7.26 -39.61
C ASP A 323 9.75 6.26 -39.86
N LEU A 324 9.70 5.64 -41.04
CA LEU A 324 8.65 4.69 -41.43
C LEU A 324 8.57 3.45 -40.51
N ASP A 325 9.67 3.11 -39.83
CA ASP A 325 9.74 2.00 -38.87
C ASP A 325 9.42 2.47 -37.43
N GLY A 326 9.05 3.74 -37.24
CA GLY A 326 8.74 4.35 -35.94
C GLY A 326 9.98 4.70 -35.11
N VAL A 327 11.18 4.71 -35.70
CA VAL A 327 12.42 4.97 -34.98
C VAL A 327 12.67 6.47 -34.89
N VAL A 328 12.67 7.01 -33.68
CA VAL A 328 12.94 8.43 -33.43
C VAL A 328 14.39 8.75 -33.81
N CYS A 329 14.56 9.69 -34.75
CA CYS A 329 15.84 10.19 -35.24
C CYS A 329 16.81 9.07 -35.67
N GLY A 330 16.29 8.00 -36.27
CA GLY A 330 17.07 6.86 -36.75
C GLY A 330 17.89 6.15 -35.66
N GLY A 331 17.58 6.38 -34.38
CA GLY A 331 18.38 5.91 -33.24
C GLY A 331 19.73 6.63 -33.06
N HIS A 332 19.95 7.75 -33.76
CA HIS A 332 21.22 8.48 -33.83
C HIS A 332 21.07 9.97 -33.50
N GLY A 333 20.06 10.32 -32.70
CA GLY A 333 19.82 11.67 -32.23
C GLY A 333 18.66 11.77 -31.26
N THR A 334 18.47 12.95 -30.69
CA THR A 334 17.34 13.28 -29.80
C THR A 334 16.36 14.17 -30.54
N CYS A 335 15.07 13.83 -30.55
CA CYS A 335 14.06 14.74 -31.08
C CYS A 335 13.82 15.92 -30.12
N SER A 336 13.89 17.13 -30.65
CA SER A 336 13.60 18.38 -29.96
C SER A 336 12.53 19.13 -30.74
N CYS A 337 11.27 18.97 -30.32
CA CYS A 337 10.12 19.70 -30.86
C CYS A 337 9.97 19.55 -32.40
N GLY A 338 9.94 18.30 -32.88
CA GLY A 338 9.81 17.99 -34.31
C GLY A 338 11.09 18.15 -35.14
N ARG A 339 12.25 18.41 -34.52
CA ARG A 339 13.57 18.43 -35.17
C ARG A 339 14.56 17.52 -34.46
N CYS A 340 15.22 16.64 -35.21
CA CYS A 340 16.28 15.80 -34.67
C CYS A 340 17.59 16.57 -34.42
N VAL A 341 18.17 16.35 -33.24
CA VAL A 341 19.51 16.80 -32.85
C VAL A 341 20.44 15.59 -32.94
N CYS A 342 21.21 15.51 -34.01
CA CYS A 342 22.02 14.32 -34.32
C CYS A 342 23.28 14.19 -33.48
N GLU A 343 23.65 12.94 -33.20
CA GLU A 343 24.89 12.58 -32.53
C GLU A 343 26.14 12.86 -33.40
N THR A 344 27.31 12.84 -32.75
CA THR A 344 28.59 13.12 -33.39
C THR A 344 28.94 12.08 -34.46
N GLY A 345 28.80 12.49 -35.72
CA GLY A 345 29.06 11.63 -36.88
C GLY A 345 27.84 11.34 -37.74
N TRP A 346 26.65 11.79 -37.32
CA TRP A 346 25.40 11.63 -38.07
C TRP A 346 24.85 12.98 -38.55
N PHE A 347 24.03 12.95 -39.60
CA PHE A 347 23.32 14.10 -40.16
C PHE A 347 22.10 13.66 -40.99
N GLY A 348 21.34 14.63 -41.49
CA GLY A 348 20.05 14.42 -42.16
C GLY A 348 18.88 14.83 -41.27
N ARG A 349 17.67 14.95 -41.85
CA ARG A 349 16.44 15.35 -41.15
C ARG A 349 16.12 14.45 -39.95
N LEU A 350 16.39 13.15 -40.08
CA LEU A 350 16.16 12.10 -39.09
C LEU A 350 17.49 11.47 -38.64
N CYS A 351 18.62 12.16 -38.79
CA CYS A 351 19.96 11.65 -38.47
C CYS A 351 20.36 10.35 -39.19
N GLN A 352 19.72 10.06 -40.32
CA GLN A 352 19.80 8.78 -41.03
C GLN A 352 21.06 8.59 -41.90
N HIS A 353 21.92 9.62 -42.03
CA HIS A 353 23.12 9.58 -42.86
C HIS A 353 24.41 9.66 -42.01
N PRO A 354 25.37 8.73 -42.18
CA PRO A 354 26.68 8.84 -41.55
C PRO A 354 27.57 9.84 -42.30
N ARG A 355 28.30 10.69 -41.58
CA ARG A 355 29.27 11.66 -42.13
C ARG A 355 30.55 11.02 -42.65
N LYS A 356 30.84 9.76 -42.29
CA LYS A 356 31.98 9.01 -42.83
C LYS A 356 31.48 8.13 -43.97
N CYS A 357 32.08 8.29 -45.14
CA CYS A 357 31.83 7.41 -46.28
C CYS A 357 32.99 6.42 -46.49
N ASN A 358 32.65 5.15 -46.73
CA ASN A 358 33.60 4.07 -47.02
C ASN A 358 33.54 3.63 -48.50
N LEU A 359 32.92 4.42 -49.38
CA LEU A 359 32.83 4.18 -50.82
C LEU A 359 33.76 5.13 -51.59
N THR A 360 34.17 4.71 -52.79
CA THR A 360 34.81 5.64 -53.76
C THR A 360 33.75 6.54 -54.38
N GLU A 361 34.18 7.66 -54.96
CA GLU A 361 33.27 8.66 -55.54
C GLU A 361 32.45 8.11 -56.71
N GLU A 362 33.07 7.27 -57.56
CA GLU A 362 32.40 6.61 -58.69
C GLU A 362 31.34 5.63 -58.22
N LYS A 363 31.66 4.82 -57.20
CA LYS A 363 30.73 3.82 -56.64
C LYS A 363 29.63 4.45 -55.80
N SER A 364 29.88 5.60 -55.18
CA SER A 364 28.84 6.44 -54.59
C SER A 364 27.91 6.95 -55.69
N LYS A 365 28.46 7.54 -56.75
CA LYS A 365 27.68 8.13 -57.84
C LYS A 365 26.75 7.11 -58.52
N SER A 366 27.27 5.93 -58.85
CA SER A 366 26.51 4.87 -59.54
C SER A 366 25.32 4.30 -58.76
N LEU A 367 25.22 4.58 -57.45
CA LEU A 367 24.09 4.15 -56.60
C LEU A 367 23.00 5.22 -56.50
N CYS A 368 23.24 6.43 -57.01
CA CYS A 368 22.34 7.58 -56.95
C CYS A 368 21.85 8.02 -58.34
N GLU A 369 22.21 7.28 -59.39
CA GLU A 369 21.95 7.61 -60.80
C GLU A 369 20.68 6.86 -61.25
N SER A 370 19.64 7.60 -61.61
CA SER A 370 18.36 7.06 -62.10
C SER A 370 18.51 6.45 -63.50
N ALA A 371 17.49 5.72 -63.97
CA ALA A 371 17.50 5.05 -65.28
C ALA A 371 17.79 5.99 -66.47
N ASP A 372 17.44 7.28 -66.34
CA ASP A 372 17.65 8.33 -67.35
C ASP A 372 19.04 9.00 -67.27
N GLY A 373 19.93 8.54 -66.37
CA GLY A 373 21.27 9.10 -66.18
C GLY A 373 21.32 10.35 -65.29
N GLU A 374 20.20 10.77 -64.72
CA GLU A 374 20.14 11.89 -63.79
C GLU A 374 20.46 11.44 -62.35
N LEU A 375 21.32 12.20 -61.67
CA LEU A 375 21.67 11.95 -60.28
C LEU A 375 20.58 12.52 -59.37
N CYS A 376 19.96 11.67 -58.55
CA CYS A 376 18.89 12.06 -57.62
C CYS A 376 17.77 12.90 -58.29
N SER A 377 17.39 12.52 -59.51
CA SER A 377 16.35 13.15 -60.33
C SER A 377 16.49 14.68 -60.47
N GLY A 378 17.73 15.20 -60.39
CA GLY A 378 18.04 16.64 -60.41
C GLY A 378 17.58 17.43 -59.17
N LYS A 379 16.82 16.81 -58.25
CA LYS A 379 16.19 17.42 -57.07
C LYS A 379 16.99 17.21 -55.76
N GLY A 380 18.18 16.63 -55.84
CA GLY A 380 18.98 16.27 -54.66
C GLY A 380 20.48 16.12 -54.94
N SER A 381 21.21 15.70 -53.92
CA SER A 381 22.66 15.45 -53.97
C SER A 381 22.97 14.02 -53.51
N CYS A 382 23.92 13.35 -54.17
CA CYS A 382 24.34 12.01 -53.76
C CYS A 382 25.40 12.09 -52.66
N HIS A 383 25.20 11.37 -51.56
CA HIS A 383 26.18 11.23 -50.49
C HIS A 383 26.32 9.76 -50.05
N CYS A 384 27.45 9.15 -50.39
CA CYS A 384 27.78 7.76 -50.06
C CYS A 384 26.77 6.73 -50.57
N GLY A 385 26.32 6.89 -51.81
CA GLY A 385 25.36 6.00 -52.46
C GLY A 385 23.93 6.09 -51.92
N LYS A 386 23.57 7.23 -51.32
CA LYS A 386 22.17 7.60 -51.03
C LYS A 386 21.91 9.03 -51.49
N CYS A 387 20.73 9.28 -52.04
CA CYS A 387 20.29 10.63 -52.35
C CYS A 387 19.86 11.39 -51.08
N ILE A 388 20.20 12.67 -51.05
CA ILE A 388 19.78 13.67 -50.06
C ILE A 388 19.04 14.75 -50.83
N CYS A 389 17.71 14.73 -50.73
CA CYS A 389 16.82 15.64 -51.46
C CYS A 389 16.95 17.08 -50.95
N SER A 390 16.64 18.06 -51.81
CA SER A 390 16.83 19.47 -51.50
C SER A 390 16.05 19.92 -50.25
N ALA A 391 16.75 20.51 -49.29
CA ALA A 391 16.13 21.02 -48.07
C ALA A 391 15.28 22.28 -48.27
N GLU A 392 15.43 22.97 -49.41
CA GLU A 392 14.58 24.10 -49.82
C GLU A 392 13.18 23.62 -50.24
N GLU A 393 13.07 22.36 -50.67
CA GLU A 393 11.86 21.70 -51.16
C GLU A 393 11.53 20.52 -50.24
N TRP A 394 11.19 20.82 -48.98
CA TRP A 394 10.94 19.84 -47.90
C TRP A 394 9.88 18.76 -48.19
N TYR A 395 9.10 18.97 -49.25
CA TYR A 395 8.10 18.09 -49.83
C TYR A 395 8.67 17.12 -50.88
N ILE A 396 9.97 17.14 -51.18
CA ILE A 396 10.59 16.18 -52.11
C ILE A 396 11.19 15.01 -51.34
N SER A 397 10.78 13.81 -51.72
CA SER A 397 11.05 12.56 -51.00
C SER A 397 11.42 11.41 -51.97
N GLY A 398 11.56 10.17 -51.48
CA GLY A 398 11.92 9.00 -52.29
C GLY A 398 13.43 8.69 -52.33
N GLU A 399 13.78 7.47 -52.74
CA GLU A 399 15.18 6.98 -52.80
C GLU A 399 16.04 7.74 -53.81
N PHE A 400 15.41 8.24 -54.89
CA PHE A 400 16.04 9.02 -55.95
C PHE A 400 15.54 10.48 -56.01
N CYS A 401 14.89 10.97 -54.95
CA CYS A 401 14.29 12.32 -54.91
C CYS A 401 13.30 12.60 -56.05
N ASP A 402 12.66 11.55 -56.56
CA ASP A 402 11.67 11.56 -57.63
C ASP A 402 10.29 12.06 -57.16
N CYS A 403 9.96 11.80 -55.90
CA CYS A 403 8.65 12.03 -55.30
C CYS A 403 8.40 13.51 -54.90
N ASP A 404 7.15 13.99 -54.99
CA ASP A 404 6.75 15.36 -54.63
C ASP A 404 5.43 15.36 -53.82
N ASP A 405 5.55 15.58 -52.50
CA ASP A 405 4.44 15.56 -51.55
C ASP A 405 3.41 16.69 -51.79
N ARG A 406 3.68 17.65 -52.68
CA ARG A 406 2.69 18.67 -53.09
C ARG A 406 1.57 18.07 -53.95
N ASP A 407 1.80 16.91 -54.55
CA ASP A 407 0.83 16.19 -55.38
C ASP A 407 -0.23 15.46 -54.54
N CYS A 408 -0.03 15.33 -53.22
CA CYS A 408 -1.05 14.80 -52.31
C CYS A 408 -2.26 15.72 -52.16
N ASP A 409 -3.43 15.10 -51.99
CA ASP A 409 -4.71 15.76 -51.77
C ASP A 409 -4.72 16.66 -50.52
N LYS A 410 -5.49 17.76 -50.61
CA LYS A 410 -5.53 18.84 -49.61
C LYS A 410 -6.96 19.23 -49.33
N HIS A 411 -7.30 19.38 -48.06
CA HIS A 411 -8.57 19.95 -47.62
C HIS A 411 -8.29 21.10 -46.65
N GLU A 412 -9.05 22.20 -46.78
CA GLU A 412 -8.78 23.51 -46.13
C GLU A 412 -7.33 24.03 -46.27
N GLY A 413 -6.64 23.64 -47.35
CA GLY A 413 -5.26 24.05 -47.65
C GLY A 413 -4.16 23.24 -46.95
N LEU A 414 -4.52 22.24 -46.14
CA LEU A 414 -3.59 21.34 -45.46
C LEU A 414 -3.43 20.01 -46.22
N ILE A 415 -2.18 19.62 -46.51
CA ILE A 415 -1.86 18.29 -47.06
C ILE A 415 -2.31 17.22 -46.06
N CYS A 416 -3.10 16.26 -46.55
CA CYS A 416 -3.70 15.20 -45.73
C CYS A 416 -4.35 15.72 -44.43
N THR A 417 -4.88 16.95 -44.43
CA THR A 417 -5.41 17.72 -43.28
C THR A 417 -4.54 17.77 -42.01
N GLY A 418 -3.27 17.35 -42.07
CA GLY A 418 -2.45 17.06 -40.89
C GLY A 418 -2.85 15.78 -40.14
N ASN A 419 -3.81 15.03 -40.68
CA ASN A 419 -4.37 13.78 -40.15
C ASN A 419 -3.93 12.52 -40.94
N GLY A 420 -2.93 12.68 -41.80
CA GLY A 420 -2.21 11.58 -42.44
C GLY A 420 -0.77 11.96 -42.81
N ILE A 421 -0.03 11.01 -43.36
CA ILE A 421 1.25 11.23 -44.03
C ILE A 421 1.00 11.25 -45.55
N CYS A 422 1.66 12.14 -46.29
CA CYS A 422 1.71 12.03 -47.74
C CYS A 422 2.72 10.95 -48.15
N ASN A 423 2.28 9.94 -48.87
CA ASN A 423 3.13 8.94 -49.51
C ASN A 423 2.94 9.03 -51.03
N CYS A 424 3.79 9.84 -51.67
CA CYS A 424 3.89 10.01 -53.12
C CYS A 424 2.57 10.23 -53.88
N GLY A 425 1.90 11.35 -53.56
CA GLY A 425 0.64 11.74 -54.19
C GLY A 425 -0.61 11.09 -53.56
N ASN A 426 -0.45 10.16 -52.61
CA ASN A 426 -1.57 9.57 -51.87
C ASN A 426 -1.43 9.81 -50.36
N CYS A 427 -2.52 10.16 -49.67
CA CYS A 427 -2.52 10.30 -48.22
C CYS A 427 -2.74 8.96 -47.52
N GLU A 428 -1.85 8.62 -46.59
CA GLU A 428 -1.99 7.52 -45.63
C GLU A 428 -2.54 8.10 -44.32
N CYS A 429 -3.81 7.83 -44.03
CA CYS A 429 -4.49 8.39 -42.87
C CYS A 429 -4.12 7.69 -41.56
N TRP A 430 -3.98 8.47 -40.49
CA TRP A 430 -3.78 7.92 -39.14
C TRP A 430 -5.01 7.15 -38.66
N ASP A 431 -4.81 6.20 -37.74
CA ASP A 431 -5.90 5.42 -37.15
C ASP A 431 -7.07 6.30 -36.68
N GLY A 432 -8.27 6.00 -37.18
CA GLY A 432 -9.49 6.76 -36.91
C GLY A 432 -9.79 7.88 -37.93
N TRP A 433 -8.91 8.17 -38.87
CA TRP A 433 -9.15 9.11 -39.99
C TRP A 433 -9.31 8.39 -41.33
N ASN A 434 -10.05 9.00 -42.25
CA ASN A 434 -10.35 8.50 -43.59
C ASN A 434 -10.65 9.66 -44.55
N GLY A 435 -10.84 9.37 -45.83
CA GLY A 435 -10.99 10.37 -46.90
C GLY A 435 -9.67 10.59 -47.64
N ASN A 436 -9.73 11.13 -48.85
CA ASN A 436 -8.56 11.25 -49.72
C ASN A 436 -7.50 12.22 -49.16
N ALA A 437 -7.92 13.20 -48.37
CA ALA A 437 -7.07 14.13 -47.63
C ALA A 437 -7.18 13.89 -46.10
N CYS A 438 -7.58 12.70 -45.67
CA CYS A 438 -7.78 12.31 -44.26
C CYS A 438 -8.72 13.23 -43.46
N GLU A 439 -9.68 13.85 -44.16
CA GLU A 439 -10.56 14.89 -43.64
C GLU A 439 -11.72 14.36 -42.78
N ILE A 440 -11.95 13.04 -42.75
CA ILE A 440 -13.11 12.40 -42.09
C ILE A 440 -12.64 11.66 -40.83
N TRP A 441 -13.11 12.10 -39.66
CA TRP A 441 -12.93 11.35 -38.40
C TRP A 441 -14.00 10.26 -38.25
N LEU A 442 -13.58 9.04 -37.93
CA LEU A 442 -14.42 7.84 -37.79
C LEU A 442 -14.65 7.42 -36.31
N GLY A 443 -14.07 8.15 -35.35
CA GLY A 443 -14.29 7.89 -33.93
C GLY A 443 -15.74 8.20 -33.51
N THR A 444 -16.22 7.56 -32.45
CA THR A 444 -17.58 7.81 -31.94
C THR A 444 -17.75 9.27 -31.54
N GLU A 445 -18.60 10.00 -32.26
CA GLU A 445 -19.11 11.29 -31.82
C GLU A 445 -19.73 11.15 -30.42
N TYR A 446 -19.21 11.89 -29.45
CA TYR A 446 -19.88 12.03 -28.16
C TYR A 446 -20.83 13.24 -28.25
N PRO A 447 -22.12 13.07 -27.89
CA PRO A 447 -23.14 14.10 -27.99
C PRO A 447 -23.01 15.23 -26.96
#